data_AF-A0A1E5A881-F1
#
_entry.id   AF-A0A1E5A881-F1
#
_cell.length_a   1.000
_cell.length_b   1.000
_cell.length_c   1.000
_cell.angle_alpha   90.00
_cell.angle_beta   90.00
_cell.angle_gamma   90.00
#
_symmetry.space_group_name_H-M   'P 1'
#
loop_
_entity.id
_entity.type
_entity.pdbx_description
1 polymer ?
#
loop_
_entity_poly.entity_id
_entity_poly.type
_entity_poly.pdbx_seq_one_letter_code
_entity_poly.pdbx_strand_id
1 'polypeptide(L)'
;MASSSSAASAAPAAPSAPAALAAAQTPRPHRLRFAAARTIGALMLREMSTRYGRTPGGYLWAVLEPMAAILFLSIGFSLVIRSPSLGTSFLLFYATGYLIFSLYQSISGATSRAIGYSKPLLKFPAVTWLDAVLARFLLNSLTGILITLLLIGGVLTVIDSRAVLDLPVAVLAMVLAMALGLGVGIMNCVLMGLYPLWDVAWSIITRPLFLASGVLYIYEDLPPLAQDILWYNPLLHLSGLMRTGFYPTYTAAYVSITYVLAVSLILLALGLVLMGRYHRDILNR
;
A
#
# COMPACT_ATOMS: atom_id res chain seq x y z
N MET A 1 -88.80 29.91 7.95
CA MET A 1 -87.96 30.37 6.83
C MET A 1 -86.51 30.38 7.31
N ALA A 2 -85.78 29.29 7.05
CA ALA A 2 -84.38 29.15 7.45
C ALA A 2 -83.64 28.35 6.38
N SER A 3 -82.73 29.06 5.71
CA SER A 3 -81.52 28.65 4.98
C SER A 3 -81.37 27.19 4.51
N SER A 4 -81.42 27.01 3.20
CA SER A 4 -80.79 25.91 2.46
C SER A 4 -79.27 26.07 2.46
N SER A 5 -78.55 25.09 3.04
CA SER A 5 -77.09 24.98 2.95
C SER A 5 -76.74 24.07 1.78
N SER A 6 -76.10 24.65 0.75
CA SER A 6 -75.54 23.97 -0.41
C SER A 6 -74.20 23.31 -0.02
N ALA A 7 -74.15 21.98 -0.01
CA ALA A 7 -72.91 21.23 0.09
C ALA A 7 -72.32 21.03 -1.32
N ALA A 8 -71.39 21.90 -1.70
CA ALA A 8 -70.61 21.76 -2.93
C ALA A 8 -69.67 20.54 -2.82
N SER A 9 -69.82 19.59 -3.74
CA SER A 9 -68.92 18.44 -3.88
C SER A 9 -67.54 18.88 -4.38
N ALA A 10 -66.53 18.82 -3.52
CA ALA A 10 -65.14 19.05 -3.93
C ALA A 10 -64.62 17.83 -4.72
N ALA A 11 -64.21 18.05 -5.97
CA ALA A 11 -63.53 17.06 -6.80
C ALA A 11 -62.14 16.70 -6.22
N PRO A 12 -61.64 15.46 -6.40
CA PRO A 12 -60.31 15.09 -5.92
C PRO A 12 -59.22 15.77 -6.75
N ALA A 13 -58.26 16.40 -6.06
CA ALA A 13 -57.10 17.05 -6.67
C ALA A 13 -56.23 16.04 -7.43
N ALA A 14 -55.88 16.38 -8.67
CA ALA A 14 -54.96 15.60 -9.50
C ALA A 14 -53.57 15.49 -8.83
N PRO A 15 -52.84 14.37 -9.02
CA PRO A 15 -51.48 14.24 -8.49
C PRO A 15 -50.55 15.25 -9.18
N SER A 16 -49.85 16.04 -8.37
CA SER A 16 -48.82 16.96 -8.83
C SER A 16 -47.70 16.19 -9.51
N ALA A 17 -47.38 16.58 -10.75
CA ALA A 17 -46.24 16.05 -11.48
C ALA A 17 -44.96 16.22 -10.66
N PRO A 18 -44.05 15.22 -10.59
CA PRO A 18 -42.78 15.40 -9.92
C PRO A 18 -42.02 16.52 -10.62
N ALA A 19 -41.58 17.51 -9.83
CA ALA A 19 -40.75 18.61 -10.28
C ALA A 19 -39.60 18.05 -11.13
N ALA A 20 -39.60 18.38 -12.42
CA ALA A 20 -38.54 18.01 -13.34
C ALA A 20 -37.20 18.38 -12.68
N LEU A 21 -36.37 17.36 -12.45
CA LEU A 21 -35.04 17.47 -11.89
C LEU A 21 -34.33 18.66 -12.54
N ALA A 22 -34.08 19.70 -11.73
CA ALA A 22 -33.40 20.90 -12.14
C ALA A 22 -32.16 20.52 -12.95
N ALA A 23 -32.10 21.06 -14.16
CA ALA A 23 -31.13 20.77 -15.20
C ALA A 23 -29.71 20.55 -14.64
N ALA A 24 -29.09 19.47 -15.12
CA ALA A 24 -27.70 19.11 -14.84
C ALA A 24 -26.79 20.34 -14.93
N GLN A 25 -26.26 20.76 -13.78
CA GLN A 25 -25.26 21.81 -13.73
C GLN A 25 -24.01 21.30 -14.46
N THR A 26 -23.67 21.97 -15.55
CA THR A 26 -22.47 21.69 -16.34
C THR A 26 -21.22 21.90 -15.47
N PRO A 27 -20.18 21.05 -15.58
CA PRO A 27 -18.97 21.22 -14.78
C PRO A 27 -18.26 22.52 -15.21
N ARG A 28 -18.14 23.50 -14.31
CA ARG A 28 -17.33 24.71 -14.56
C ARG A 28 -15.85 24.33 -14.66
N PRO A 29 -15.19 24.52 -15.81
CA PRO A 29 -13.80 24.10 -15.98
C PRO A 29 -12.89 25.29 -15.67
N HIS A 30 -12.48 25.56 -14.42
CA HIS A 30 -11.37 26.52 -14.18
C HIS A 30 -10.79 26.57 -12.73
N ARG A 31 -10.58 25.45 -12.03
CA ARG A 31 -9.79 25.41 -10.77
C ARG A 31 -8.88 24.17 -10.63
N LEU A 32 -8.27 23.71 -11.73
CA LEU A 32 -7.81 22.33 -11.85
C LEU A 32 -6.34 22.04 -11.48
N ARG A 33 -5.45 23.04 -11.30
CA ARG A 33 -4.02 22.75 -11.08
C ARG A 33 -3.69 22.16 -9.70
N PHE A 34 -4.51 22.42 -8.68
CA PHE A 34 -4.32 21.88 -7.32
C PHE A 34 -5.53 21.09 -6.82
N ALA A 35 -6.53 20.84 -7.67
CA ALA A 35 -7.72 20.10 -7.26
C ALA A 35 -7.35 18.66 -6.86
N ALA A 36 -6.61 17.94 -7.71
CA ALA A 36 -6.16 16.57 -7.43
C ALA A 36 -5.26 16.50 -6.19
N ALA A 37 -4.24 17.36 -6.10
CA ALA A 37 -3.33 17.40 -4.95
C ALA A 37 -4.06 17.69 -3.62
N ARG A 38 -5.04 18.61 -3.63
CA ARG A 38 -5.86 18.92 -2.45
C ARG A 38 -6.79 17.75 -2.10
N THR A 39 -7.37 17.09 -3.08
CA THR A 39 -8.21 15.90 -2.87
C THR A 39 -7.38 14.77 -2.26
N ILE A 40 -6.22 14.47 -2.85
CA ILE A 40 -5.28 13.45 -2.35
C ILE A 40 -4.85 13.78 -0.92
N GLY A 41 -4.44 15.02 -0.64
CA GLY A 41 -4.09 15.46 0.71
C GLY A 41 -5.24 15.31 1.72
N ALA A 42 -6.47 15.68 1.33
CA ALA A 42 -7.65 15.50 2.16
C ALA A 42 -7.97 14.02 2.43
N LEU A 43 -7.80 13.15 1.42
CA LEU A 43 -7.96 11.70 1.57
C LEU A 43 -6.91 11.11 2.50
N MET A 44 -5.64 11.53 2.38
CA MET A 44 -4.56 11.12 3.27
C MET A 44 -4.86 11.53 4.72
N LEU A 45 -5.28 12.78 4.96
CA LEU A 45 -5.64 13.26 6.30
C LEU A 45 -6.83 12.50 6.88
N ARG A 46 -7.85 12.20 6.06
CA ARG A 46 -8.99 11.37 6.47
C ARG A 46 -8.54 9.96 6.83
N GLU A 47 -7.68 9.35 6.04
CA GLU A 47 -7.18 8.01 6.32
C GLU A 47 -6.36 7.99 7.62
N MET A 48 -5.49 8.98 7.80
CA MET A 48 -4.72 9.15 9.02
C MET A 48 -5.63 9.33 10.24
N SER A 49 -6.65 10.19 10.16
CA SER A 49 -7.54 10.48 11.28
C SER A 49 -8.47 9.32 11.64
N THR A 50 -9.00 8.62 10.64
CA THR A 50 -9.93 7.51 10.87
C THR A 50 -9.23 6.23 11.30
N ARG A 51 -8.03 5.97 10.77
CA ARG A 51 -7.26 4.76 11.07
C ARG A 51 -6.46 4.86 12.37
N TYR A 52 -5.91 6.04 12.67
CA TYR A 52 -5.05 6.24 13.83
C TYR A 52 -5.59 7.22 14.88
N GLY A 53 -6.58 8.06 14.55
CA GLY A 53 -7.10 9.06 15.49
C GLY A 53 -7.99 8.52 16.62
N ARG A 54 -8.39 7.23 16.56
CA ARG A 54 -9.28 6.60 17.56
C ARG A 54 -8.54 5.80 18.64
N THR A 55 -7.22 5.62 18.51
CA THR A 55 -6.40 4.84 19.44
C THR A 55 -5.58 5.75 20.36
N PRO A 56 -5.46 5.45 21.67
CA PRO A 56 -4.60 6.22 22.57
C PRO A 56 -3.15 6.12 22.11
N GLY A 57 -2.52 7.25 21.73
CA GLY A 57 -1.20 7.30 21.09
C GLY A 57 -1.21 7.59 19.60
N GLY A 58 -2.37 7.64 18.95
CA GLY A 58 -2.51 8.19 17.60
C GLY A 58 -1.69 7.45 16.53
N TYR A 59 -1.11 8.23 15.62
CA TYR A 59 -0.25 7.74 14.54
C TYR A 59 1.10 7.16 15.02
N LEU A 60 1.50 7.43 16.28
CA LEU A 60 2.75 6.91 16.84
C LEU A 60 2.76 5.37 16.85
N TRP A 61 1.61 4.74 17.10
CA TRP A 61 1.47 3.28 17.04
C TRP A 61 1.74 2.69 15.66
N ALA A 62 1.40 3.40 14.59
CA ALA A 62 1.68 2.97 13.21
C ALA A 62 3.17 2.75 12.95
N VAL A 63 4.00 3.50 13.67
CA VAL A 63 5.45 3.47 13.58
C VAL A 63 6.04 2.51 14.61
N LEU A 64 5.54 2.55 15.85
CA LEU A 64 6.03 1.73 16.94
C LEU A 64 5.80 0.24 16.75
N GLU A 65 4.66 -0.17 16.19
CA GLU A 65 4.35 -1.59 15.99
C GLU A 65 5.39 -2.33 15.12
N PRO A 66 5.71 -1.86 13.88
CA PRO A 66 6.74 -2.52 13.08
C PRO A 66 8.13 -2.42 13.70
N MET A 67 8.47 -1.29 14.35
CA MET A 67 9.74 -1.16 15.06
C MET A 67 9.86 -2.17 16.22
N ALA A 68 8.81 -2.32 17.01
CA ALA A 68 8.77 -3.26 18.12
C ALA A 68 8.86 -4.70 17.63
N ALA A 69 8.13 -5.07 16.58
CA ALA A 69 8.21 -6.41 15.98
C ALA A 69 9.65 -6.74 15.55
N ILE A 70 10.35 -5.77 14.94
CA ILE A 70 11.75 -5.92 14.52
C ILE A 70 12.68 -6.05 15.73
N LEU A 71 12.54 -5.20 16.73
CA LEU A 71 13.36 -5.25 17.93
C LEU A 71 13.16 -6.55 18.71
N PHE A 72 11.91 -6.96 18.95
CA PHE A 72 11.60 -8.19 19.68
C PHE A 72 12.12 -9.43 18.97
N LEU A 73 11.86 -9.56 17.66
CA LEU A 73 12.33 -10.73 16.92
C LEU A 73 13.86 -10.74 16.85
N SER A 74 14.48 -9.57 16.67
CA SER A 74 15.93 -9.49 16.58
C SER A 74 16.62 -9.83 17.89
N ILE A 75 16.10 -9.35 19.02
CA ILE A 75 16.59 -9.71 20.35
C ILE A 75 16.40 -11.21 20.59
N GLY A 76 15.21 -11.74 20.30
CA GLY A 76 14.90 -13.16 20.47
C GLY A 76 15.83 -14.07 19.67
N PHE A 77 16.06 -13.76 18.41
CA PHE A 77 16.97 -14.53 17.56
C PHE A 77 18.45 -14.29 17.88
N SER A 78 18.84 -13.10 18.32
CA SER A 78 20.23 -12.84 18.74
C SER A 78 20.66 -13.68 19.95
N LEU A 79 19.71 -14.15 20.78
CA LEU A 79 19.98 -15.05 21.90
C LEU A 79 20.19 -16.51 21.44
N VAL A 80 19.63 -16.89 20.29
CA VAL A 80 19.65 -18.27 19.75
C VAL A 80 20.73 -18.43 18.67
N ILE A 81 20.83 -17.46 17.76
CA ILE A 81 21.75 -17.41 16.64
C ILE A 81 22.76 -16.29 16.92
N ARG A 82 23.97 -16.68 17.36
CA ARG A 82 25.03 -15.74 17.75
C ARG A 82 25.63 -14.96 16.59
N SER A 83 25.42 -15.38 15.34
CA SER A 83 25.99 -14.75 14.15
C SER A 83 25.05 -14.94 12.95
N PRO A 84 24.42 -13.88 12.41
CA PRO A 84 23.73 -13.99 11.13
C PRO A 84 24.73 -14.31 10.01
N SER A 85 24.25 -14.80 8.86
CA SER A 85 25.11 -15.06 7.70
C SER A 85 25.70 -13.80 7.07
N LEU A 86 25.17 -12.60 7.41
CA LEU A 86 25.74 -11.31 7.02
C LEU A 86 25.90 -10.35 8.20
N GLY A 87 27.15 -9.91 8.39
CA GLY A 87 27.56 -8.92 9.37
C GLY A 87 27.56 -9.42 10.81
N THR A 88 27.65 -8.48 11.74
CA THR A 88 27.82 -8.76 13.18
C THR A 88 26.54 -8.60 13.99
N SER A 89 25.48 -8.06 13.38
CA SER A 89 24.23 -7.75 14.07
C SER A 89 23.03 -8.37 13.35
N PHE A 90 22.36 -9.29 14.03
CA PHE A 90 21.10 -9.87 13.56
C PHE A 90 20.02 -8.79 13.40
N LEU A 91 20.05 -7.75 14.25
CA LEU A 91 19.10 -6.63 14.16
C LEU A 91 19.21 -5.89 12.83
N LEU A 92 20.44 -5.56 12.39
CA LEU A 92 20.64 -4.90 11.09
C LEU A 92 20.25 -5.83 9.93
N PHE A 93 20.59 -7.11 10.05
CA PHE A 93 20.27 -8.12 9.04
C PHE A 93 18.77 -8.29 8.85
N TYR A 94 18.04 -8.43 9.96
CA TYR A 94 16.59 -8.57 9.94
C TYR A 94 15.90 -7.28 9.51
N ALA A 95 16.36 -6.12 10.01
CA ALA A 95 15.82 -4.82 9.64
C ALA A 95 15.90 -4.57 8.14
N THR A 96 17.06 -4.78 7.51
CA THR A 96 17.24 -4.53 6.07
C THR A 96 16.34 -5.40 5.20
N GLY A 97 16.13 -6.67 5.55
CA GLY A 97 15.20 -7.55 4.83
C GLY A 97 13.72 -7.21 5.11
N TYR A 98 13.36 -7.04 6.38
CA TYR A 98 11.97 -6.84 6.81
C TYR A 98 11.41 -5.48 6.36
N LEU A 99 12.20 -4.41 6.40
CA LEU A 99 11.74 -3.06 6.04
C LEU A 99 11.26 -3.00 4.58
N ILE A 100 12.00 -3.63 3.66
CA ILE A 100 11.61 -3.74 2.25
C ILE A 100 10.32 -4.51 2.08
N PHE A 101 10.23 -5.69 2.71
CA PHE A 101 9.03 -6.52 2.62
C PHE A 101 7.80 -5.81 3.20
N SER A 102 7.95 -5.22 4.39
CA SER A 102 6.87 -4.51 5.08
C SER A 102 6.39 -3.27 4.32
N LEU A 103 7.29 -2.54 3.66
CA LEU A 103 6.93 -1.42 2.78
C LEU A 103 6.06 -1.90 1.61
N TYR A 104 6.54 -2.91 0.88
CA TYR A 104 5.78 -3.54 -0.21
C TYR A 104 4.40 -4.01 0.27
N GLN A 105 4.38 -4.74 1.40
CA GLN A 105 3.16 -5.34 1.95
C GLN A 105 2.13 -4.29 2.35
N SER A 106 2.60 -3.19 2.96
CA SER A 106 1.76 -2.08 3.41
C SER A 106 1.15 -1.35 2.21
N ILE A 107 1.97 -1.03 1.20
CA ILE A 107 1.52 -0.35 -0.01
C ILE A 107 0.54 -1.22 -0.79
N SER A 108 0.90 -2.48 -1.07
CA SER A 108 0.06 -3.41 -1.83
C SER A 108 -1.28 -3.65 -1.13
N GLY A 109 -1.26 -3.88 0.19
CA GLY A 109 -2.49 -4.09 0.97
C GLY A 109 -3.35 -2.84 1.13
N ALA A 110 -2.76 -1.65 1.21
CA ALA A 110 -3.54 -0.42 1.27
C ALA A 110 -4.19 -0.10 -0.08
N THR A 111 -3.41 -0.17 -1.16
CA THR A 111 -3.89 0.16 -2.50
C THR A 111 -4.88 -0.87 -3.05
N SER A 112 -4.75 -2.17 -2.70
CA SER A 112 -5.74 -3.20 -3.07
C SER A 112 -7.15 -2.93 -2.54
N ARG A 113 -7.26 -2.25 -1.39
CA ARG A 113 -8.55 -1.92 -0.76
C ARG A 113 -9.02 -0.49 -1.05
N ALA A 114 -8.34 0.24 -1.94
CA ALA A 114 -8.54 1.69 -2.10
C ALA A 114 -9.98 2.06 -2.49
N ILE A 115 -10.56 1.34 -3.45
CA ILE A 115 -11.93 1.61 -3.90
C ILE A 115 -12.93 1.33 -2.78
N GLY A 116 -12.84 0.16 -2.12
CA GLY A 116 -13.78 -0.22 -1.06
C GLY A 116 -13.78 0.77 0.12
N TYR A 117 -12.60 1.23 0.53
CA TYR A 117 -12.46 2.18 1.63
C TYR A 117 -12.95 3.60 1.29
N SER A 118 -12.70 4.05 0.06
CA SER A 118 -13.09 5.37 -0.42
C SER A 118 -14.47 5.38 -1.10
N LYS A 119 -15.18 4.25 -1.15
CA LYS A 119 -16.49 4.08 -1.82
C LYS A 119 -17.51 5.19 -1.50
N PRO A 120 -17.68 5.65 -0.24
CA PRO A 120 -18.63 6.73 0.06
C PRO A 120 -18.24 8.08 -0.58
N LEU A 121 -16.95 8.33 -0.78
CA LEU A 121 -16.41 9.57 -1.34
C LEU A 121 -16.40 9.57 -2.86
N LEU A 122 -16.22 8.39 -3.46
CA LEU A 122 -16.25 8.19 -4.92
C LEU A 122 -17.63 8.45 -5.53
N LYS A 123 -18.68 8.61 -4.71
CA LYS A 123 -19.99 9.10 -5.14
C LYS A 123 -19.99 10.58 -5.52
N PHE A 124 -19.01 11.35 -5.07
CA PHE A 124 -18.87 12.75 -5.46
C PHE A 124 -18.01 12.87 -6.72
N PRO A 125 -18.47 13.59 -7.77
CA PRO A 125 -17.77 13.69 -9.05
C PRO A 125 -16.40 14.39 -8.97
N ALA A 126 -16.07 14.99 -7.82
CA ALA A 126 -14.79 15.65 -7.58
C ALA A 126 -13.66 14.68 -7.17
N VAL A 127 -13.96 13.42 -6.84
CA VAL A 127 -12.98 12.42 -6.37
C VAL A 127 -12.91 11.26 -7.36
N THR A 128 -11.73 11.05 -7.95
CA THR A 128 -11.50 9.92 -8.84
C THR A 128 -10.99 8.69 -8.07
N TRP A 129 -11.16 7.50 -8.64
CA TRP A 129 -10.58 6.28 -8.06
C TRP A 129 -9.05 6.35 -8.02
N LEU A 130 -8.44 7.07 -8.96
CA LEU A 130 -6.99 7.30 -9.00
C LEU A 130 -6.54 8.14 -7.80
N ASP A 131 -7.29 9.19 -7.43
CA ASP A 131 -6.99 10.00 -6.24
C ASP A 131 -7.01 9.14 -4.95
N ALA A 132 -7.95 8.20 -4.87
CA ALA A 132 -8.05 7.27 -3.74
C ALA A 132 -6.87 6.29 -3.65
N VAL A 133 -6.42 5.76 -4.79
CA VAL A 133 -5.24 4.89 -4.86
C VAL A 133 -3.97 5.68 -4.53
N LEU A 134 -3.80 6.87 -5.12
CA LEU A 134 -2.62 7.71 -4.90
C LEU A 134 -2.51 8.20 -3.46
N ALA A 135 -3.63 8.59 -2.82
CA ALA A 135 -3.62 8.97 -1.41
C ALA A 135 -3.08 7.84 -0.52
N ARG A 136 -3.53 6.60 -0.77
CA ARG A 136 -3.09 5.42 -0.05
C ARG A 136 -1.65 5.06 -0.32
N PHE A 137 -1.25 5.08 -1.58
CA PHE A 137 0.12 4.86 -2.00
C PHE A 137 1.06 5.84 -1.30
N LEU A 138 0.79 7.13 -1.39
CA LEU A 138 1.64 8.18 -0.81
C LEU A 138 1.70 8.10 0.71
N LEU A 139 0.55 7.93 1.38
CA LEU A 139 0.51 7.81 2.83
C LEU A 139 1.39 6.63 3.30
N ASN A 140 1.17 5.43 2.77
CA ASN A 140 1.91 4.23 3.20
C ASN A 140 3.39 4.28 2.79
N SER A 141 3.72 4.94 1.66
CA SER A 141 5.10 5.16 1.24
C SER A 141 5.84 6.07 2.22
N LEU A 142 5.22 7.21 2.59
CA LEU A 142 5.78 8.13 3.57
C LEU A 142 5.92 7.48 4.95
N THR A 143 4.93 6.70 5.38
CA THR A 143 5.01 5.93 6.64
C THR A 143 6.17 4.95 6.61
N GLY A 144 6.31 4.16 5.54
CA GLY A 144 7.36 3.15 5.44
C GLY A 144 8.77 3.75 5.31
N ILE A 145 8.91 4.88 4.60
CA ILE A 145 10.15 5.66 4.56
C ILE A 145 10.50 6.16 5.97
N LEU A 146 9.53 6.73 6.69
CA LEU A 146 9.74 7.21 8.06
C LEU A 146 10.18 6.08 9.00
N ILE A 147 9.51 4.93 8.97
CA ILE A 147 9.88 3.75 9.76
C ILE A 147 11.31 3.31 9.42
N THR A 148 11.65 3.26 8.14
CA THR A 148 12.99 2.87 7.67
C THR A 148 14.05 3.83 8.22
N LEU A 149 13.84 5.14 8.08
CA LEU A 149 14.77 6.16 8.56
C LEU A 149 14.95 6.11 10.08
N LEU A 150 13.85 5.99 10.84
CA LEU A 150 13.91 5.95 12.30
C LEU A 150 14.60 4.68 12.80
N LEU A 151 14.27 3.53 12.22
CA LEU A 151 14.81 2.25 12.68
C LEU A 151 16.27 2.10 12.28
N ILE A 152 16.61 2.31 11.01
CA ILE A 152 18.00 2.25 10.56
C ILE A 152 18.83 3.32 11.25
N GLY A 153 18.33 4.55 11.36
CA GLY A 153 19.00 5.62 12.09
C GLY A 153 19.29 5.23 13.53
N GLY A 154 18.31 4.66 14.24
CA GLY A 154 18.50 4.17 15.61
C GLY A 154 19.42 2.95 15.73
N VAL A 155 19.43 2.06 14.73
CA VAL A 155 20.35 0.91 14.72
C VAL A 155 21.79 1.37 14.52
N LEU A 156 22.02 2.36 13.65
CA LEU A 156 23.35 2.91 13.38
C LEU A 156 23.92 3.74 14.53
N THR A 157 23.10 4.24 15.47
CA THR A 157 23.62 4.89 16.69
C THR A 157 24.07 3.89 17.75
N VAL A 158 23.53 2.67 17.74
CA VAL A 158 23.83 1.61 18.72
C VAL A 158 24.96 0.71 18.23
N ILE A 159 24.98 0.41 16.93
CA ILE A 159 26.06 -0.37 16.32
C ILE A 159 27.16 0.62 15.93
N ASP A 160 28.34 0.46 16.52
CA ASP A 160 29.56 1.22 16.17
C ASP A 160 30.08 0.75 14.79
N SER A 161 29.25 0.94 13.77
CA SER A 161 29.57 0.53 12.41
C SER A 161 30.21 1.70 11.71
N ARG A 162 31.50 1.57 11.42
CA ARG A 162 32.17 2.28 10.32
C ARG A 162 31.63 1.81 8.95
N ALA A 163 30.33 1.51 8.87
CA ALA A 163 29.69 1.02 7.67
C ALA A 163 29.60 2.17 6.67
N VAL A 164 30.28 2.00 5.54
CA VAL A 164 30.10 2.86 4.38
C VAL A 164 28.74 2.49 3.77
N LEU A 165 27.73 3.31 4.02
CA LEU A 165 26.38 3.10 3.49
C LEU A 165 26.33 3.55 2.03
N ASP A 166 25.88 2.67 1.15
CA ASP A 166 25.50 3.04 -0.21
C ASP A 166 24.01 3.43 -0.22
N LEU A 167 23.76 4.67 0.18
CA LEU A 167 22.43 5.27 0.22
C LEU A 167 21.71 5.22 -1.14
N PRO A 168 22.36 5.52 -2.29
CA PRO A 168 21.72 5.37 -3.60
C PRO A 168 21.13 3.97 -3.84
N VAL A 169 21.86 2.90 -3.51
CA VAL A 169 21.39 1.53 -3.69
C VAL A 169 20.21 1.20 -2.76
N ALA A 170 20.27 1.63 -1.49
CA ALA A 170 19.18 1.45 -0.54
C ALA A 170 17.91 2.21 -0.97
N VAL A 171 18.04 3.44 -1.46
CA VAL A 171 16.93 4.24 -1.99
C VAL A 171 16.32 3.58 -3.23
N LEU A 172 17.16 3.03 -4.12
CA LEU A 172 16.68 2.31 -5.30
C LEU A 172 15.84 1.07 -4.90
N ALA A 173 16.30 0.29 -3.92
CA ALA A 173 15.54 -0.85 -3.40
C ALA A 173 14.16 -0.42 -2.86
N MET A 174 14.11 0.68 -2.10
CA MET A 174 12.86 1.24 -1.59
C MET A 174 11.94 1.70 -2.73
N VAL A 175 12.47 2.40 -3.74
CA VAL A 175 11.68 2.86 -4.90
C VAL A 175 11.09 1.70 -5.68
N LEU A 176 11.88 0.66 -5.93
CA LEU A 176 11.39 -0.54 -6.62
C LEU A 176 10.37 -1.31 -5.77
N ALA A 177 10.53 -1.38 -4.45
CA ALA A 177 9.54 -1.96 -3.54
C ALA A 177 8.20 -1.19 -3.56
N MET A 178 8.26 0.15 -3.60
CA MET A 178 7.08 0.99 -3.75
C MET A 178 6.40 0.77 -5.10
N ALA A 179 7.16 0.69 -6.20
CA ALA A 179 6.64 0.44 -7.54
C ALA A 179 5.97 -0.95 -7.65
N LEU A 180 6.63 -1.99 -7.13
CA LEU A 180 6.09 -3.35 -7.08
C LEU A 180 4.83 -3.41 -6.22
N GLY A 181 4.86 -2.77 -5.04
CA GLY A 181 3.72 -2.69 -4.13
C GLY A 181 2.52 -2.03 -4.77
N LEU A 182 2.73 -0.93 -5.51
CA LEU A 182 1.68 -0.24 -6.26
C LEU A 182 1.13 -1.10 -7.40
N GLY A 183 2.00 -1.74 -8.19
CA GLY A 183 1.59 -2.60 -9.31
C GLY A 183 0.74 -3.79 -8.84
N VAL A 184 1.25 -4.54 -7.85
CA VAL A 184 0.52 -5.67 -7.25
C VAL A 184 -0.77 -5.18 -6.58
N GLY A 185 -0.72 -4.05 -5.87
CA GLY A 185 -1.85 -3.50 -5.17
C GLY A 185 -3.01 -3.08 -6.08
N ILE A 186 -2.73 -2.38 -7.18
CA ILE A 186 -3.76 -2.01 -8.18
C ILE A 186 -4.34 -3.25 -8.86
N MET A 187 -3.48 -4.21 -9.26
CA MET A 187 -3.94 -5.48 -9.83
C MET A 187 -4.90 -6.18 -8.87
N ASN A 188 -4.50 -6.33 -7.61
CA ASN A 188 -5.36 -6.93 -6.58
C ASN A 188 -6.62 -6.12 -6.32
N CYS A 189 -6.58 -4.79 -6.44
CA CYS A 189 -7.78 -3.97 -6.29
C CYS A 189 -8.87 -4.34 -7.31
N VAL A 190 -8.47 -4.58 -8.57
CA VAL A 190 -9.40 -5.06 -9.60
C VAL A 190 -9.87 -6.47 -9.27
N LEU A 191 -8.95 -7.39 -9.03
CA LEU A 191 -9.27 -8.81 -8.85
C LEU A 191 -10.16 -9.05 -7.63
N MET A 192 -9.90 -8.38 -6.51
CA MET A 192 -10.75 -8.44 -5.31
C MET A 192 -12.12 -7.81 -5.55
N GLY A 193 -12.18 -6.72 -6.33
CA GLY A 193 -13.46 -6.07 -6.69
C GLY A 193 -14.33 -6.91 -7.61
N LEU A 194 -13.72 -7.71 -8.50
CA LEU A 194 -14.43 -8.58 -9.44
C LEU A 194 -14.73 -9.97 -8.86
N TYR A 195 -13.82 -10.53 -8.06
CA TYR A 195 -13.86 -11.89 -7.55
C TYR A 195 -13.61 -11.90 -6.03
N PRO A 196 -14.65 -12.00 -5.19
CA PRO A 196 -14.50 -12.03 -3.73
C PRO A 196 -13.58 -13.15 -3.22
N LEU A 197 -13.54 -14.29 -3.91
CA LEU A 197 -12.66 -15.42 -3.56
C LEU A 197 -11.16 -15.07 -3.67
N TRP A 198 -10.81 -14.07 -4.49
CA TRP A 198 -9.44 -13.64 -4.68
C TRP A 198 -8.82 -13.08 -3.38
N ASP A 199 -9.61 -12.46 -2.50
CA ASP A 199 -9.09 -11.95 -1.22
C ASP A 199 -8.55 -13.10 -0.34
N VAL A 200 -9.29 -14.21 -0.29
CA VAL A 200 -8.87 -15.42 0.42
C VAL A 200 -7.63 -16.02 -0.22
N ALA A 201 -7.64 -16.19 -1.55
CA ALA A 201 -6.49 -16.74 -2.28
C ALA A 201 -5.22 -15.90 -2.07
N TRP A 202 -5.33 -14.58 -2.17
CA TRP A 202 -4.22 -13.67 -1.95
C TRP A 202 -3.70 -13.76 -0.51
N SER A 203 -4.59 -13.83 0.49
CA SER A 203 -4.18 -13.99 1.89
C SER A 203 -3.37 -15.26 2.16
N ILE A 204 -3.62 -16.33 1.40
CA ILE A 204 -2.85 -17.59 1.48
C ILE A 204 -1.49 -17.42 0.82
N ILE A 205 -1.44 -16.80 -0.37
CA ILE A 205 -0.19 -16.57 -1.13
C ILE A 205 0.76 -15.63 -0.38
N THR A 206 0.25 -14.61 0.29
CA THR A 206 1.11 -13.57 0.89
C THR A 206 1.85 -14.06 2.14
N ARG A 207 1.34 -15.08 2.84
CA ARG A 207 1.97 -15.65 4.05
C ARG A 207 3.34 -16.29 3.79
N PRO A 208 3.50 -17.26 2.87
CA PRO A 208 4.81 -17.82 2.53
C PRO A 208 5.71 -16.79 1.85
N LEU A 209 5.14 -15.73 1.24
CA LEU A 209 5.88 -14.69 0.54
C LEU A 209 6.90 -13.98 1.44
N PHE A 210 6.59 -13.82 2.72
CA PHE A 210 7.51 -13.26 3.72
C PHE A 210 8.80 -14.07 3.86
N LEU A 211 8.66 -15.40 3.95
CA LEU A 211 9.81 -16.29 4.01
C LEU A 211 10.50 -16.33 2.64
N ALA A 212 9.74 -16.45 1.56
CA ALA A 212 10.26 -16.52 0.20
C ALA A 212 11.00 -15.25 -0.26
N SER A 213 10.79 -14.10 0.38
CA SER A 213 11.48 -12.84 0.05
C SER A 213 12.86 -12.70 0.69
N GLY A 214 13.37 -13.74 1.36
CA GLY A 214 14.71 -13.72 1.95
C GLY A 214 14.86 -12.77 3.14
N VAL A 215 13.78 -12.58 3.93
CA VAL A 215 13.86 -11.70 5.12
C VAL A 215 14.78 -12.30 6.20
N LEU A 216 14.71 -13.62 6.39
CA LEU A 216 15.42 -14.33 7.46
C LEU A 216 16.72 -15.03 7.04
N TYR A 217 17.01 -15.08 5.75
CA TYR A 217 18.16 -15.78 5.17
C TYR A 217 18.65 -15.06 3.93
N ILE A 218 19.78 -15.48 3.36
CA ILE A 218 20.35 -14.94 2.14
C ILE A 218 20.16 -15.94 1.00
N TYR A 219 19.97 -15.45 -0.22
CA TYR A 219 19.74 -16.28 -1.40
C TYR A 219 20.87 -17.30 -1.62
N GLU A 220 22.10 -16.87 -1.42
CA GLU A 220 23.31 -17.66 -1.64
C GLU A 220 23.46 -18.82 -0.63
N ASP A 221 22.81 -18.74 0.53
CA ASP A 221 22.81 -19.79 1.56
C ASP A 221 21.88 -20.96 1.20
N LEU A 222 21.04 -20.81 0.18
CA LEU A 222 20.04 -21.79 -0.18
C LEU A 222 20.60 -22.91 -1.07
N PRO A 223 20.02 -24.13 -1.01
CA PRO A 223 20.33 -25.17 -1.98
C PRO A 223 19.95 -24.75 -3.41
N PRO A 224 20.64 -25.24 -4.46
CA PRO A 224 20.42 -24.81 -5.85
C PRO A 224 18.96 -24.87 -6.31
N LEU A 225 18.23 -25.93 -5.93
CA LEU A 225 16.80 -26.06 -6.27
C LEU A 225 15.95 -24.90 -5.71
N ALA A 226 16.23 -24.45 -4.49
CA ALA A 226 15.50 -23.34 -3.89
C ALA A 226 15.91 -22.01 -4.54
N GLN A 227 17.17 -21.85 -4.92
CA GLN A 227 17.66 -20.70 -5.68
C GLN A 227 16.91 -20.56 -7.02
N ASP A 228 16.84 -21.63 -7.80
CA ASP A 228 16.17 -21.64 -9.12
C ASP A 228 14.68 -21.26 -9.04
N ILE A 229 13.99 -21.69 -7.98
CA ILE A 229 12.57 -21.38 -7.77
C ILE A 229 12.41 -19.94 -7.26
N LEU A 230 13.16 -19.56 -6.24
CA LEU A 230 12.98 -18.29 -5.55
C LEU A 230 13.53 -17.10 -6.34
N TRP A 231 14.41 -17.32 -7.32
CA TRP A 231 14.88 -16.28 -8.23
C TRP A 231 13.71 -15.55 -8.93
N TYR A 232 12.60 -16.24 -9.21
CA TYR A 232 11.42 -15.61 -9.81
C TYR A 232 10.64 -14.69 -8.86
N ASN A 233 10.92 -14.71 -7.56
CA ASN A 233 10.28 -13.81 -6.60
C ASN A 233 10.93 -12.42 -6.63
N PRO A 234 10.26 -11.36 -7.16
CA PRO A 234 10.85 -10.02 -7.24
C PRO A 234 11.20 -9.43 -5.86
N LEU A 235 10.53 -9.86 -4.79
CA LEU A 235 10.85 -9.36 -3.43
C LEU A 235 12.21 -9.85 -2.93
N LEU A 236 12.67 -11.01 -3.40
CA LEU A 236 13.99 -11.53 -3.05
C LEU A 236 15.11 -10.68 -3.65
N HIS A 237 14.91 -10.19 -4.87
CA HIS A 237 15.82 -9.24 -5.50
C HIS A 237 15.90 -7.92 -4.71
N LEU A 238 14.77 -7.46 -4.18
CA LEU A 238 14.70 -6.22 -3.40
C LEU A 238 15.39 -6.33 -2.04
N SER A 239 15.24 -7.46 -1.34
CA SER A 239 15.94 -7.69 -0.07
C SER A 239 17.45 -7.80 -0.27
N GLY A 240 17.90 -8.49 -1.32
CA GLY A 240 19.31 -8.52 -1.73
C GLY A 240 19.88 -7.15 -2.08
N LEU A 241 19.12 -6.35 -2.85
CA LEU A 241 19.53 -5.00 -3.23
C LEU A 241 19.64 -4.08 -2.01
N MET A 242 18.67 -4.14 -1.09
CA MET A 242 18.73 -3.37 0.15
C MET A 242 19.95 -3.77 0.98
N ARG A 243 20.24 -5.06 1.14
CA ARG A 243 21.43 -5.52 1.86
C ARG A 243 22.74 -5.01 1.23
N THR A 244 22.83 -4.95 -0.09
CA THR A 244 24.01 -4.38 -0.79
C THR A 244 24.26 -2.92 -0.38
N GLY A 245 23.19 -2.15 -0.10
CA GLY A 245 23.30 -0.77 0.40
C GLY A 245 23.85 -0.64 1.84
N PHE A 246 23.74 -1.70 2.65
CA PHE A 246 24.09 -1.68 4.08
C PHE A 246 25.34 -2.50 4.43
N TYR A 247 25.70 -3.46 3.59
CA TYR A 247 26.83 -4.36 3.81
C TYR A 247 27.87 -4.17 2.70
N PRO A 248 28.95 -3.39 2.92
CA PRO A 248 29.95 -3.07 1.88
C PRO A 248 30.63 -4.29 1.26
N THR A 249 30.73 -5.39 2.02
CA THR A 249 31.36 -6.64 1.58
C THR A 249 30.39 -7.58 0.86
N TYR A 250 29.10 -7.23 0.80
CA TYR A 250 28.07 -8.06 0.18
C TYR A 250 27.64 -7.45 -1.14
N THR A 251 27.64 -8.28 -2.18
CA THR A 251 27.15 -7.91 -3.51
C THR A 251 26.19 -8.98 -3.99
N ALA A 252 24.93 -8.60 -4.21
CA ALA A 252 23.89 -9.54 -4.61
C ALA A 252 23.91 -9.74 -6.14
N ALA A 253 24.78 -10.62 -6.63
CA ALA A 253 24.99 -10.83 -8.06
C ALA A 253 23.75 -11.40 -8.80
N TYR A 254 22.84 -12.07 -8.09
CA TYR A 254 21.60 -12.60 -8.65
C TYR A 254 20.54 -11.53 -8.93
N VAL A 255 20.72 -10.30 -8.41
CA VAL A 255 19.72 -9.23 -8.47
C VAL A 255 19.56 -8.70 -9.89
N SER A 256 18.33 -8.73 -10.38
CA SER A 256 17.94 -8.15 -11.67
C SER A 256 16.97 -6.99 -11.45
N ILE A 257 17.50 -5.77 -11.46
CA ILE A 257 16.69 -4.54 -11.37
C ILE A 257 15.66 -4.47 -12.51
N THR A 258 16.10 -4.82 -13.73
CA THR A 258 15.25 -4.81 -14.92
C THR A 258 14.07 -5.77 -14.77
N TYR A 259 14.30 -6.97 -14.22
CA TYR A 259 13.23 -7.94 -13.96
C TYR A 259 12.19 -7.38 -12.99
N VAL A 260 12.63 -6.87 -11.84
CA VAL A 260 11.72 -6.30 -10.82
C VAL A 260 10.92 -5.13 -11.39
N LEU A 261 11.59 -4.23 -12.12
CA LEU A 261 10.94 -3.09 -12.74
C LEU A 261 9.92 -3.53 -13.81
N ALA A 262 10.28 -4.48 -14.67
CA ALA A 262 9.39 -5.01 -15.70
C ALA A 262 8.12 -5.64 -15.09
N VAL A 263 8.28 -6.49 -14.07
CA VAL A 263 7.14 -7.10 -13.36
C VAL A 263 6.25 -6.02 -12.73
N SER A 264 6.86 -5.05 -12.06
CA SER A 264 6.14 -3.93 -11.42
C SER A 264 5.32 -3.13 -12.44
N LEU A 265 5.93 -2.77 -13.58
CA LEU A 265 5.29 -1.99 -14.63
C LEU A 265 4.21 -2.78 -15.39
N ILE A 266 4.43 -4.07 -15.65
CA ILE A 266 3.43 -4.93 -16.30
C ILE A 266 2.18 -5.05 -15.41
N LEU A 267 2.36 -5.35 -14.12
CA LEU A 267 1.24 -5.44 -13.17
C LEU A 267 0.52 -4.10 -13.01
N LEU A 268 1.27 -3.00 -12.94
CA LEU A 268 0.72 -1.65 -12.88
C LEU A 268 -0.09 -1.31 -14.13
N ALA A 269 0.48 -1.53 -15.32
CA ALA A 269 -0.18 -1.24 -16.59
C ALA A 269 -1.46 -2.06 -16.76
N LEU A 270 -1.39 -3.37 -16.55
CA LEU A 270 -2.56 -4.25 -16.62
C LEU A 270 -3.62 -3.87 -15.58
N GLY A 271 -3.20 -3.59 -14.34
CA GLY A 271 -4.09 -3.16 -13.27
C GLY A 271 -4.80 -1.84 -13.62
N LEU A 272 -4.09 -0.85 -14.17
CA LEU A 272 -4.66 0.42 -14.59
C LEU A 272 -5.64 0.26 -15.76
N VAL A 273 -5.30 -0.56 -16.77
CA VAL A 273 -6.18 -0.84 -17.92
C VAL A 273 -7.47 -1.50 -17.45
N LEU A 274 -7.36 -2.54 -16.60
CA LEU A 274 -8.52 -3.24 -16.07
C LEU A 274 -9.36 -2.37 -15.15
N MET A 275 -8.73 -1.56 -14.29
CA MET A 275 -9.44 -0.63 -13.42
C MET A 275 -10.14 0.47 -14.21
N GLY A 276 -9.50 1.01 -15.25
CA GLY A 276 -10.11 1.94 -16.20
C GLY A 276 -11.39 1.38 -16.82
N ARG A 277 -11.40 0.08 -17.15
CA ARG A 277 -12.56 -0.61 -17.73
C ARG A 277 -13.65 -0.95 -16.70
N TYR A 278 -13.28 -1.48 -15.54
CA TYR A 278 -14.23 -2.13 -14.60
C TYR A 278 -14.51 -1.34 -13.32
N HIS A 279 -13.92 -0.15 -13.11
CA HIS A 279 -14.12 0.61 -11.86
C HIS A 279 -15.60 0.86 -11.53
N ARG A 280 -16.44 1.15 -12.53
CA ARG A 280 -17.88 1.42 -12.32
C ARG A 280 -18.63 0.19 -11.81
N ASP A 281 -18.30 -0.98 -12.34
CA ASP A 281 -18.91 -2.25 -11.91
C ASP A 281 -18.51 -2.58 -10.47
N ILE A 282 -17.23 -2.36 -10.12
CA ILE A 282 -16.72 -2.56 -8.77
C ILE A 282 -17.38 -1.59 -7.78
N LEU A 283 -17.63 -0.34 -8.20
CA LEU A 283 -18.29 0.68 -7.38
C LEU A 283 -19.78 0.40 -7.13
N ASN A 284 -20.45 -0.24 -8.08
CA ASN A 284 -21.90 -0.47 -8.03
C ASN A 284 -22.32 -1.79 -7.39
N ARG A 285 -21.39 -2.73 -7.20
CA ARG A 285 -21.56 -3.92 -6.35
C ARG A 285 -21.45 -3.55 -4.88
#